data_AF-A0A7J2TCI1-F1
#
_entry.id   AF-A0A7J2TCI1-F1
#
_cell.length_a   1.000
_cell.length_b   1.000
_cell.length_c   1.000
_cell.angle_alpha   90.00
_cell.angle_beta   90.00
_cell.angle_gamma   90.00
#
_symmetry.space_group_name_H-M   'P 1'
#
loop_
_entity.id
_entity.type
_entity.pdbx_description
1 polymer ?
#
loop_
_entity_poly.entity_id
_entity_poly.type
_entity_poly.pdbx_seq_one_letter_code
_entity_poly.pdbx_strand_id
1 'polypeptide(L)'
;MANVSINDVRDVINVSESDIPDAKLQKMIKRAEVTLELELGKEINYADCTEAEKEFITLLAAIYAVCYLTGGSAVGLNFSLGDQNVSVAEKAPPLSVLQQELERILNGLKPPVVRSA
;
A
#
# COMPACT_ATOMS: atom_id res chain seq x y z
N MET A 1 15.43 1.25 -12.60
CA MET A 1 14.58 0.69 -11.53
C MET A 1 13.72 1.78 -10.94
N ALA A 2 12.58 1.39 -10.37
CA ALA A 2 11.66 2.29 -9.69
C ALA A 2 11.93 2.26 -8.18
N ASN A 3 11.63 3.36 -7.49
CA ASN A 3 11.72 3.45 -6.03
C ASN A 3 10.43 4.05 -5.44
N VAL A 4 10.07 3.57 -4.25
CA VAL A 4 8.94 4.10 -3.49
C VAL A 4 9.45 5.23 -2.60
N SER A 5 8.97 6.45 -2.83
CA SER A 5 9.26 7.59 -1.96
C SER A 5 8.07 7.92 -1.07
N ILE A 6 8.35 8.57 0.06
CA ILE A 6 7.33 9.10 0.97
C ILE A 6 6.38 10.04 0.19
N ASN A 7 6.93 10.82 -0.75
CA ASN A 7 6.16 11.73 -1.60
C ASN A 7 5.20 11.00 -2.54
N ASP A 8 5.57 9.84 -3.11
CA ASP A 8 4.66 9.06 -3.96
C ASP A 8 3.40 8.66 -3.17
N VAL A 9 3.59 8.18 -1.93
CA VAL A 9 2.47 7.78 -1.07
C VAL A 9 1.60 8.99 -0.71
N ARG A 10 2.21 10.14 -0.39
CA ARG A 10 1.50 11.39 -0.05
C ARG A 10 0.67 11.92 -1.22
N ASP A 11 1.20 11.84 -2.44
CA ASP A 11 0.52 12.28 -3.65
C ASP A 11 -0.77 11.47 -3.88
N VAL A 12 -0.69 10.14 -3.73
CA VAL A 12 -1.84 9.22 -3.90
C VAL A 12 -3.00 9.52 -2.96
N ILE A 13 -2.72 9.87 -1.71
CA ILE A 13 -3.76 10.15 -0.70
C ILE A 13 -4.02 11.65 -0.53
N ASN A 14 -3.32 12.50 -1.27
CA ASN A 14 -3.39 13.95 -1.23
C ASN A 14 -3.30 14.51 0.21
N VAL A 15 -2.34 14.00 1.00
CA VAL A 15 -2.08 14.45 2.37
C VAL A 15 -0.74 15.17 2.48
N SER A 16 -0.63 15.99 3.51
CA SER A 16 0.59 16.72 3.82
C SER A 16 1.39 16.05 4.92
N GLU A 17 2.63 16.50 5.06
CA GLU A 17 3.58 16.13 6.12
C GLU A 17 3.04 16.38 7.54
N SER A 18 2.07 17.29 7.67
CA SER A 18 1.33 17.59 8.90
C SER A 18 0.30 16.53 9.30
N ASP A 19 -0.22 15.75 8.34
CA ASP A 19 -1.22 14.71 8.61
C ASP A 19 -0.54 13.42 9.08
N ILE A 20 0.56 13.03 8.41
CA ILE A 20 1.32 11.84 8.76
C ILE A 20 2.82 12.15 8.77
N PRO A 21 3.50 11.96 9.92
CA PRO A 21 4.93 12.17 10.01
C PRO A 21 5.70 11.14 9.17
N ASP A 22 6.80 11.56 8.56
CA ASP A 22 7.67 10.77 7.67
C ASP A 22 8.11 9.45 8.31
N ALA A 23 8.49 9.49 9.58
CA ALA A 23 8.88 8.30 10.33
C ALA A 23 7.77 7.23 10.40
N LYS A 24 6.49 7.65 10.36
CA LYS A 24 5.35 6.74 10.34
C LYS A 24 5.09 6.24 8.92
N LEU A 25 5.12 7.12 7.92
CA LEU A 25 4.93 6.74 6.52
C LEU A 25 6.03 5.77 6.04
N GLN A 26 7.28 6.02 6.42
CA GLN A 26 8.41 5.13 6.13
C GLN A 26 8.22 3.74 6.76
N LYS A 27 7.67 3.67 7.98
CA LYS A 27 7.29 2.38 8.60
C LYS A 27 6.15 1.69 7.86
N MET A 28 5.21 2.43 7.28
CA MET A 28 4.13 1.88 6.46
C MET A 28 4.65 1.32 5.15
N ILE A 29 5.53 2.04 4.46
CA ILE A 29 6.22 1.57 3.24
C ILE A 29 6.97 0.27 3.53
N LYS A 30 7.76 0.22 4.60
CA LYS A 30 8.52 -0.98 4.97
C LYS A 30 7.62 -2.16 5.35
N ARG A 31 6.45 -1.91 5.96
CA ARG A 31 5.45 -2.96 6.21
C ARG A 31 4.80 -3.46 4.91
N ALA A 32 4.55 -2.56 3.97
CA ALA A 32 3.98 -2.90 2.68
C ALA A 32 4.95 -3.75 1.84
N GLU A 33 6.23 -3.37 1.83
CA GLU A 33 7.34 -4.17 1.29
C GLU A 33 7.34 -5.58 1.88
N VAL A 34 7.44 -5.71 3.21
CA VAL A 34 7.44 -7.03 3.88
C VAL A 34 6.18 -7.84 3.56
N THR A 35 5.03 -7.19 3.40
CA THR A 35 3.78 -7.88 3.00
C THR A 35 3.91 -8.44 1.58
N LEU A 36 4.45 -7.65 0.64
CA LEU A 36 4.67 -8.09 -0.73
C LEU A 36 5.72 -9.21 -0.81
N GLU A 37 6.78 -9.13 0.00
CA GLU A 37 7.79 -10.18 0.13
C GLU A 37 7.18 -11.51 0.60
N LEU A 38 6.32 -11.46 1.62
CA LEU A 38 5.61 -12.63 2.14
C LEU A 38 4.66 -13.23 1.10
N GLU A 39 3.97 -12.39 0.32
CA GLU A 39 3.04 -12.86 -0.71
C GLU A 39 3.73 -13.46 -1.94
N LEU A 40 4.91 -12.94 -2.30
CA LEU A 40 5.68 -13.41 -3.46
C LEU A 40 6.75 -14.45 -3.09
N GLY A 41 7.04 -14.63 -1.80
CA GLY A 41 8.06 -15.55 -1.30
C GLY A 41 9.48 -15.16 -1.74
N LYS A 42 9.74 -13.88 -1.98
CA LYS A 42 11.05 -13.36 -2.42
C LYS A 42 11.36 -12.05 -1.70
N GLU A 43 12.66 -11.74 -1.57
CA GLU A 43 13.12 -10.45 -1.04
C GLU A 43 12.84 -9.34 -2.07
N ILE A 44 12.30 -8.22 -1.60
CA ILE A 44 11.95 -7.05 -2.40
C ILE A 44 12.54 -5.85 -1.72
N ASN A 45 13.14 -4.97 -2.52
CA ASN A 45 13.72 -3.74 -2.02
C ASN A 45 12.89 -2.56 -2.55
N TYR A 46 12.19 -1.84 -1.67
CA TYR A 46 11.41 -0.66 -2.09
C TYR A 46 12.26 0.44 -2.74
N ALA A 47 13.58 0.45 -2.51
CA ALA A 47 14.52 1.38 -3.14
C ALA A 47 14.99 0.94 -4.53
N ASP A 48 14.83 -0.34 -4.89
CA ASP A 48 15.23 -0.90 -6.18
C ASP A 48 14.23 -2.01 -6.58
N CYS A 49 13.08 -1.59 -7.09
CA CYS A 49 11.99 -2.50 -7.45
C CYS A 49 11.49 -2.25 -8.88
N THR A 50 10.69 -3.18 -9.38
CA THR A 50 9.96 -3.03 -10.65
C THR A 50 8.82 -2.01 -10.50
N GLU A 51 8.33 -1.47 -11.61
CA GLU A 51 7.20 -0.53 -11.56
C GLU A 51 5.96 -1.14 -10.90
N ALA A 52 5.69 -2.43 -11.14
CA ALA A 52 4.57 -3.14 -10.51
C ALA A 52 4.73 -3.30 -9.00
N GLU A 53 5.95 -3.60 -8.52
CA GLU A 53 6.25 -3.67 -7.09
C GLU A 53 6.17 -2.29 -6.43
N LYS A 54 6.69 -1.24 -7.10
CA LYS A 54 6.56 0.15 -6.66
C LYS A 54 5.09 0.52 -6.49
N GLU A 55 4.27 0.25 -7.51
CA GLU A 55 2.84 0.58 -7.51
C GLU A 55 2.13 -0.12 -6.33
N PHE A 56 2.40 -1.41 -6.14
CA PHE A 56 1.82 -2.20 -5.04
C PHE A 56 2.19 -1.63 -3.67
N ILE A 57 3.49 -1.38 -3.43
CA ILE A 57 3.97 -0.90 -2.14
C ILE A 57 3.41 0.50 -1.86
N THR A 58 3.36 1.36 -2.89
CA THR A 58 2.80 2.71 -2.79
C THR A 58 1.31 2.68 -2.42
N LEU A 59 0.52 1.86 -3.12
CA LEU A 59 -0.92 1.69 -2.86
C LEU A 59 -1.17 1.11 -1.47
N LEU A 60 -0.43 0.07 -1.07
CA LEU A 60 -0.61 -0.54 0.25
C LEU A 60 -0.21 0.42 1.39
N ALA A 61 0.87 1.18 1.19
CA ALA A 61 1.27 2.22 2.15
C ALA A 61 0.23 3.34 2.23
N ALA A 62 -0.37 3.73 1.10
CA ALA A 62 -1.48 4.69 1.05
C ALA A 62 -2.71 4.19 1.81
N ILE A 63 -3.08 2.91 1.67
CA ILE A 63 -4.17 2.30 2.45
C ILE A 63 -3.85 2.33 3.94
N TYR A 64 -2.63 1.96 4.35
CA TYR A 64 -2.21 2.03 5.75
C TYR A 64 -2.28 3.45 6.31
N ALA A 65 -1.92 4.45 5.50
CA ALA A 65 -2.02 5.85 5.84
C ALA A 65 -3.49 6.28 6.03
N VAL A 66 -4.39 5.93 5.11
CA VAL A 66 -5.83 6.23 5.23
C VAL A 66 -6.46 5.53 6.43
N CYS A 67 -6.12 4.26 6.68
CA CYS A 67 -6.56 3.53 7.88
C CYS A 67 -6.07 4.23 9.15
N TYR A 68 -4.83 4.74 9.17
CA TYR A 68 -4.32 5.48 10.32
C TYR A 68 -5.08 6.80 10.55
N LEU A 69 -5.39 7.54 9.48
CA LEU A 69 -6.10 8.81 9.56
C LEU A 69 -7.58 8.65 9.94
N THR A 70 -8.22 7.57 9.51
CA THR A 70 -9.61 7.24 9.90
C THR A 70 -9.72 6.62 11.29
N GLY A 71 -8.61 6.38 11.99
CA GLY A 71 -8.59 5.63 13.25
C GLY A 71 -8.95 4.15 13.07
N GLY A 72 -8.84 3.64 11.84
CA GLY A 72 -8.98 2.24 11.49
C GLY A 72 -7.76 1.40 11.86
N SER A 73 -7.74 0.16 11.37
CA SER A 73 -6.66 -0.79 11.61
C SER A 73 -6.30 -1.51 10.34
N ALA A 74 -5.01 -1.63 10.06
CA ALA A 74 -4.51 -2.33 8.89
C ALA A 74 -3.30 -3.20 9.26
N VAL A 75 -3.37 -4.47 8.87
CA VAL A 75 -2.32 -5.48 9.10
C VAL A 75 -2.24 -6.39 7.87
N GLY A 76 -1.15 -6.27 7.12
CA GLY A 76 -0.97 -7.01 5.86
C GLY A 76 -2.02 -6.58 4.83
N LEU A 77 -2.58 -7.55 4.11
CA LEU A 77 -3.66 -7.32 3.15
C LEU A 77 -5.03 -7.09 3.82
N ASN A 78 -5.14 -7.25 5.14
CA ASN A 78 -6.39 -7.06 5.86
C ASN A 78 -6.44 -5.67 6.48
N PHE A 79 -7.39 -4.86 6.05
CA PHE A 79 -7.55 -3.49 6.52
C PHE A 79 -9.01 -3.12 6.71
N SER A 80 -9.24 -2.35 7.77
CA SER A 80 -10.54 -1.79 8.15
C SER A 80 -10.37 -0.28 8.31
N LEU A 81 -11.26 0.48 7.68
CA LEU A 81 -11.40 1.89 8.02
C LEU A 81 -12.05 2.01 9.39
N GLY A 82 -11.66 3.05 10.09
CA GLY A 82 -12.38 3.48 11.28
C GLY A 82 -13.54 4.37 10.87
N ASP A 83 -13.61 5.53 11.49
CA ASP A 83 -14.68 6.48 11.24
C ASP A 83 -14.47 7.18 9.89
N GLN A 84 -15.46 7.06 8.99
CA GLN A 84 -15.41 7.61 7.63
C GLN A 84 -15.68 9.12 7.58
N ASN A 85 -15.90 9.78 8.73
CA ASN A 85 -16.22 11.21 8.82
C ASN A 85 -14.98 12.11 8.78
N VAL A 86 -13.77 11.56 8.73
CA VAL A 86 -12.56 12.37 8.52
C VAL A 86 -12.49 12.84 7.07
N SER A 87 -12.27 14.15 6.85
CA SER A 87 -12.21 14.82 5.54
C SER A 87 -11.19 14.24 4.54
N VAL A 88 -10.33 13.33 4.98
CA VAL A 88 -9.38 12.58 4.14
C VAL A 88 -10.03 11.36 3.49
N ALA A 89 -11.00 10.72 4.16
CA ALA A 89 -11.74 9.58 3.61
C ALA A 89 -12.64 9.97 2.41
N GLU A 90 -13.04 11.25 2.33
CA GLU A 90 -13.80 11.78 1.18
C GLU A 90 -12.91 12.15 -0.02
N LYS A 91 -11.61 12.36 0.19
CA LYS A 91 -10.64 12.67 -0.87
C LYS A 91 -9.90 11.43 -1.39
N ALA A 92 -9.79 10.39 -0.57
CA ALA A 92 -9.19 9.14 -0.96
C ALA A 92 -10.16 8.33 -1.84
N PRO A 93 -9.67 7.61 -2.86
CA PRO A 93 -10.51 6.68 -3.62
C PRO A 93 -11.10 5.61 -2.69
N PRO A 94 -12.30 5.09 -3.01
CA PRO A 94 -12.95 4.09 -2.18
C PRO A 94 -12.06 2.85 -2.04
N LEU A 95 -11.95 2.33 -0.82
CA LEU A 95 -11.06 1.20 -0.52
C LEU A 95 -11.29 -0.02 -1.40
N SER A 96 -12.53 -0.26 -1.84
CA SER A 96 -12.84 -1.36 -2.75
C SER A 96 -12.06 -1.25 -4.06
N VAL A 97 -11.85 -0.05 -4.58
CA VAL A 97 -11.03 0.19 -5.79
C VAL A 97 -9.56 -0.07 -5.49
N LEU A 98 -9.06 0.42 -4.35
CA LEU A 98 -7.69 0.18 -3.92
C LEU A 98 -7.41 -1.32 -3.68
N GLN A 99 -8.38 -2.06 -3.10
CA GLN A 99 -8.33 -3.51 -2.94
C GLN A 99 -8.26 -4.22 -4.29
N GLN A 100 -9.15 -3.87 -5.22
CA GLN A 100 -9.18 -4.48 -6.54
C GLN A 100 -7.89 -4.23 -7.32
N GLU A 101 -7.35 -3.01 -7.29
CA GLU A 101 -6.09 -2.69 -7.95
C GLU A 101 -4.93 -3.45 -7.31
N LEU A 102 -4.89 -3.51 -5.98
CA LEU A 102 -3.89 -4.26 -5.21
C LEU A 102 -3.92 -5.75 -5.55
N GLU A 103 -5.10 -6.38 -5.55
CA GLU A 103 -5.28 -7.78 -5.93
C GLU A 103 -4.93 -8.03 -7.39
N ARG A 104 -5.23 -7.09 -8.28
CA ARG A 104 -4.90 -7.18 -9.71
C ARG A 104 -3.39 -7.16 -9.92
N ILE A 105 -2.68 -6.23 -9.28
CA ILE A 105 -1.22 -6.14 -9.33
C ILE A 105 -0.60 -7.40 -8.71
N LEU A 106 -1.13 -7.85 -7.58
CA LEU A 106 -0.66 -9.05 -6.90
C LEU A 106 -0.81 -10.30 -7.77
N ASN A 107 -1.95 -10.47 -8.42
CA ASN A 107 -2.17 -11.58 -9.36
C ASN A 107 -1.28 -11.49 -10.61
N GLY A 108 -0.91 -10.28 -11.04
CA GLY A 108 0.06 -10.08 -12.11
C GLY A 108 1.50 -10.40 -11.68
N LEU A 109 1.83 -10.20 -10.40
CA LEU A 109 3.15 -10.48 -9.83
C LEU A 109 3.32 -11.94 -9.39
N LYS A 110 2.25 -12.60 -8.95
CA LYS A 110 2.28 -14.02 -8.58
C LYS A 110 2.60 -14.85 -9.82
N PRO A 111 3.57 -15.79 -9.76
CA PRO A 111 3.82 -16.69 -10.87
C PRO A 111 2.52 -17.45 -11.17
N PRO A 112 2.22 -17.77 -12.45
CA PRO A 112 1.07 -18.59 -12.76
C PRO A 112 1.18 -19.86 -11.93
N VAL A 113 0.16 -20.12 -11.11
CA VAL A 113 0.02 -21.41 -10.43
C VAL A 113 -0.13 -22.43 -11.55
N VAL A 114 0.99 -22.98 -12.01
CA VAL A 114 1.02 -24.21 -12.77
C VAL A 114 0.43 -25.25 -11.83
N ARG A 115 -0.88 -25.44 -11.96
CA ARG A 115 -1.56 -26.67 -11.55
C ARG A 115 -0.91 -27.78 -12.34
N SER A 116 0.17 -28.33 -11.80
CA SER A 116 0.71 -29.60 -12.24
C SER A 116 -0.37 -30.64 -12.00
N ALA A 117 -1.01 -31.08 -13.09
CA ALA A 117 -1.91 -32.22 -13.13
C ALA A 117 -1.10 -33.53 -13.18
#